data_AF-A0A5C7VSQ8-F1
#
_entry.id   AF-A0A5C7VSQ8-F1
#
_cell.length_a   1.000
_cell.length_b   1.000
_cell.length_c   1.000
_cell.angle_alpha   90.00
_cell.angle_beta   90.00
_cell.angle_gamma   90.00
#
_symmetry.space_group_name_H-M   'P 1'
#
loop_
_entity.id
_entity.type
_entity.pdbx_description
1 polymer ?
#
loop_
_entity_poly.entity_id
_entity_poly.type
_entity_poly.pdbx_seq_one_letter_code
_entity_poly.pdbx_strand_id
1 'polypeptide(L)'
;MKTGTLLILFALILLSSISQAIAETNIYKHVDKDGNITFTNRRIPNSEKISIASYSRNSEPGPAKSPSNGNAPRVKDTTQKERDTVRRQILQKELSAEEKHFSDTQTHLDQFGDAAEASNPHEKVVQLRNKLFQHQRNITALKKELARL
;
A
#
# COMPACT_ATOMS: atom_id res chain seq x y z
N MET A 1 34.85 38.21 -27.57
CA MET A 1 33.58 37.51 -27.28
C MET A 1 33.69 36.40 -26.21
N LYS A 2 34.76 36.34 -25.38
CA LYS A 2 34.96 35.24 -24.41
C LYS A 2 34.75 35.67 -22.95
N THR A 3 34.92 36.97 -22.65
CA THR A 3 34.77 37.53 -21.29
C THR A 3 33.31 37.69 -20.87
N GLY A 4 32.42 38.09 -21.80
CA GLY A 4 30.98 38.17 -21.55
C GLY A 4 30.36 36.81 -21.26
N THR A 5 30.78 35.77 -21.97
CA THR A 5 30.33 34.39 -21.75
C THR A 5 30.80 33.86 -20.39
N LEU A 6 32.00 34.23 -19.94
CA LEU A 6 32.52 33.85 -18.63
C LEU A 6 31.76 34.55 -17.49
N LEU A 7 31.42 35.83 -17.64
CA LEU A 7 30.58 36.58 -16.69
C LEU A 7 29.15 36.03 -16.63
N ILE A 8 28.58 35.64 -17.76
CA ILE A 8 27.26 34.99 -17.81
C ILE A 8 27.31 33.61 -17.13
N LEU A 9 28.38 32.83 -17.35
CA LEU A 9 28.56 31.54 -16.69
C LEU A 9 28.70 31.71 -15.17
N PHE A 10 29.45 32.72 -14.73
CA PHE A 10 29.65 33.02 -13.32
C PHE A 10 28.35 33.52 -12.65
N ALA A 11 27.56 34.32 -13.35
CA ALA A 11 26.23 34.74 -12.91
C ALA A 11 25.24 33.56 -12.82
N LEU A 12 25.30 32.60 -13.76
CA LEU A 12 24.49 31.38 -13.72
C LEU A 12 24.85 30.48 -12.52
N ILE A 13 26.14 30.37 -12.19
CA ILE A 13 26.63 29.59 -11.04
C ILE A 13 26.20 30.24 -9.72
N LEU A 14 26.26 31.56 -9.61
CA LEU A 14 25.79 32.29 -8.42
C LEU A 14 24.26 32.17 -8.23
N LEU A 15 23.48 32.15 -9.32
CA LEU A 15 22.02 32.00 -9.26
C LEU A 15 21.58 30.57 -8.88
N SER A 16 22.45 29.57 -9.04
CA SER A 16 22.20 28.19 -8.61
C SER A 16 22.33 27.97 -7.10
N SER A 17 22.77 28.98 -6.33
CA SER A 17 22.94 28.89 -4.87
C SER A 17 21.69 29.30 -4.07
N ILE A 18 20.52 29.42 -4.72
CA ILE A 18 19.26 29.73 -4.04
C ILE A 18 18.96 28.63 -3.02
N SER A 19 18.95 29.02 -1.74
CA SER A 19 18.80 28.15 -0.59
C SER A 19 17.64 27.18 -0.75
N GLN A 20 17.94 25.89 -0.58
CA GLN A 20 16.92 24.88 -0.39
C GLN A 20 16.18 25.21 0.92
N ALA A 21 14.97 25.75 0.83
CA ALA A 21 14.11 25.90 1.98
C ALA A 21 13.76 24.49 2.48
N ILE A 22 14.39 24.07 3.57
CA ILE A 22 14.02 22.85 4.26
C ILE A 22 12.65 23.12 4.89
N ALA A 23 11.59 22.60 4.27
CA ALA A 23 10.26 22.65 4.85
C ALA A 23 10.23 21.77 6.11
N GLU A 24 10.47 22.35 7.27
CA GLU A 24 10.32 21.65 8.54
C GLU A 24 8.84 21.35 8.79
N THR A 25 8.45 20.08 8.70
CA THR A 25 7.09 19.61 9.01
C THR A 25 6.92 19.49 10.53
N ASN A 26 6.80 20.63 11.20
CA ASN A 26 6.53 20.68 12.63
C ASN A 26 5.04 20.40 12.88
N ILE A 27 4.71 19.27 13.51
CA ILE A 27 3.34 18.89 13.89
C ILE A 27 3.10 19.24 15.36
N TYR A 28 1.98 19.86 15.68
CA TYR A 28 1.57 20.21 17.03
C TYR A 28 0.25 19.52 17.39
N LYS A 29 0.13 19.04 18.62
CA LYS A 29 -1.10 18.50 19.22
C LYS A 29 -1.74 19.57 20.10
N HIS A 30 -2.99 19.87 19.88
CA HIS A 30 -3.79 20.70 20.78
C HIS A 30 -4.91 19.87 21.39
N VAL A 31 -5.15 20.11 22.68
CA VAL A 31 -6.27 19.54 23.43
C VAL A 31 -7.14 20.70 23.89
N ASP A 32 -8.38 20.72 23.46
CA ASP A 32 -9.34 21.76 23.86
C ASP A 32 -9.92 21.50 25.27
N LYS A 33 -10.79 22.39 25.73
CA LYS A 33 -11.42 22.30 27.06
C LYS A 33 -12.36 21.10 27.21
N ASP A 34 -12.87 20.60 26.09
CA ASP A 34 -13.79 19.46 26.02
C ASP A 34 -13.03 18.12 25.82
N GLY A 35 -11.70 18.17 25.70
CA GLY A 35 -10.82 17.01 25.54
C GLY A 35 -10.60 16.56 24.10
N ASN A 36 -11.08 17.30 23.09
CA ASN A 36 -10.87 16.97 21.70
C ASN A 36 -9.43 17.25 21.27
N ILE A 37 -8.88 16.34 20.48
CA ILE A 37 -7.49 16.39 20.01
C ILE A 37 -7.47 16.87 18.56
N THR A 38 -6.73 17.96 18.30
CA THR A 38 -6.48 18.48 16.95
C THR A 38 -4.99 18.49 16.65
N PHE A 39 -4.60 17.96 15.49
CA PHE A 39 -3.24 18.02 14.97
C PHE A 39 -3.11 19.14 13.93
N THR A 40 -2.08 19.98 14.05
CA THR A 40 -1.87 21.13 13.14
C THR A 40 -0.40 21.33 12.82
N ASN A 41 -0.12 21.85 11.63
CA ASN A 41 1.24 22.20 11.19
C ASN A 41 1.64 23.64 11.60
N ARG A 42 0.76 24.36 12.32
CA ARG A 42 1.02 25.71 12.83
C ARG A 42 1.05 25.70 14.35
N ARG A 43 1.96 26.47 14.95
CA ARG A 43 2.02 26.64 16.40
C ARG A 43 0.78 27.41 16.87
N ILE A 44 0.00 26.79 17.75
CA ILE A 44 -1.17 27.42 18.39
C ILE A 44 -0.98 27.48 19.92
N PRO A 45 -1.61 28.43 20.62
CA PRO A 45 -1.57 28.49 22.08
C PRO A 45 -2.06 27.17 22.71
N ASN A 46 -1.43 26.71 23.78
CA ASN A 46 -1.73 25.41 24.42
C ASN A 46 -1.59 24.20 23.47
N SER A 47 -0.66 24.25 22.52
CA SER A 47 -0.27 23.06 21.73
C SER A 47 1.12 22.57 22.09
N GLU A 48 1.26 21.24 22.09
CA GLU A 48 2.51 20.53 22.33
C GLU A 48 3.12 20.13 20.99
N LYS A 49 4.41 20.44 20.78
CA LYS A 49 5.13 20.06 19.56
C LYS A 49 5.43 18.56 19.58
N ILE A 50 4.97 17.83 18.56
CA ILE A 50 5.24 16.40 18.40
C ILE A 50 6.55 16.22 17.65
N SER A 51 7.51 15.55 18.27
CA SER A 51 8.70 15.07 17.58
C SER A 51 8.39 13.75 16.87
N ILE A 52 8.32 13.78 15.53
CA ILE A 52 8.15 12.58 14.69
C ILE A 52 9.43 11.73 14.57
N ALA A 53 10.54 12.14 15.19
CA ALA A 53 11.82 11.45 15.12
C ALA A 53 11.79 10.01 15.68
N SER A 54 10.75 9.63 16.43
CA SER A 54 10.66 8.32 17.09
C SER A 54 9.93 7.23 16.29
N TYR A 55 9.37 7.55 15.12
CA TYR A 55 8.69 6.57 14.25
C TYR A 55 9.52 6.16 13.02
N SER A 56 10.85 6.21 13.14
CA SER A 56 11.71 5.56 12.16
C SER A 56 11.52 4.05 12.25
N ARG A 57 10.83 3.46 11.25
CA ARG A 57 10.80 2.00 10.99
C ARG A 57 12.14 1.55 10.39
N ASN A 58 13.25 2.01 10.94
CA ASN A 58 14.56 1.50 10.59
C ASN A 58 14.82 0.29 11.49
N SER A 59 14.81 -0.87 10.84
CA SER A 59 15.31 -2.13 11.33
C SER A 59 16.80 -2.01 11.66
N GLU A 60 17.11 -1.62 12.89
CA GLU A 60 18.39 -1.91 13.54
C GLU A 60 18.11 -2.47 14.95
N PRO A 61 18.86 -3.49 15.39
CA PRO A 61 18.69 -4.08 16.72
C PRO A 61 19.28 -3.13 17.77
N GLY A 62 18.50 -2.12 18.16
CA GLY A 62 18.75 -1.34 19.37
C GLY A 62 18.58 -2.22 20.62
N PRO A 63 19.22 -1.86 21.76
CA PRO A 63 19.15 -2.65 22.98
C PRO A 63 17.69 -2.83 23.39
N ALA A 64 17.33 -4.08 23.68
CA ALA A 64 15.98 -4.54 23.94
C ALA A 64 15.22 -3.54 24.82
N LYS A 65 14.26 -2.83 24.23
CA LYS A 65 13.29 -2.03 24.99
C LYS A 65 12.64 -2.98 26.00
N SER A 66 12.73 -2.60 27.27
CA SER A 66 12.12 -3.25 28.42
C SER A 66 10.76 -3.86 28.06
N PRO A 67 10.47 -5.13 28.41
CA PRO A 67 9.19 -5.73 28.11
C PRO A 67 8.11 -4.84 28.71
N SER A 68 7.16 -4.40 27.89
CA SER A 68 5.96 -3.71 28.36
C SER A 68 5.28 -4.62 29.38
N ASN A 69 5.51 -4.34 30.66
CA ASN A 69 4.93 -5.07 31.76
C ASN A 69 3.41 -4.83 31.74
N GLY A 70 2.64 -5.87 31.42
CA GLY A 70 1.26 -6.03 31.88
C GLY A 70 0.16 -5.66 30.88
N ASN A 71 -0.48 -6.71 30.35
CA ASN A 71 -1.90 -6.74 29.97
C ASN A 71 -2.42 -5.76 28.91
N ALA A 72 -1.93 -5.89 27.67
CA ALA A 72 -2.89 -5.82 26.58
C ALA A 72 -3.83 -7.05 26.70
N PRO A 73 -5.16 -6.92 26.58
CA PRO A 73 -6.06 -8.08 26.64
C PRO A 73 -5.65 -9.10 25.56
N ARG A 74 -5.13 -10.25 25.98
CA ARG A 74 -4.81 -11.33 25.05
C ARG A 74 -6.11 -11.95 24.57
N VAL A 75 -6.32 -11.94 23.25
CA VAL A 75 -7.44 -12.66 22.63
C VAL A 75 -7.33 -14.14 23.02
N LYS A 76 -8.44 -14.75 23.45
CA LYS A 76 -8.46 -16.16 23.83
C LYS A 76 -7.99 -17.02 22.65
N ASP A 77 -7.17 -18.04 22.94
CA ASP A 77 -6.65 -18.93 21.88
C ASP A 77 -7.78 -19.64 21.11
N THR A 78 -8.95 -19.85 21.75
CA THR A 78 -10.16 -20.38 21.09
C THR A 78 -10.69 -19.43 20.02
N THR A 79 -10.81 -18.14 20.34
CA THR A 79 -11.24 -17.10 19.40
C THR A 79 -10.25 -16.92 18.25
N GLN A 80 -8.95 -17.09 18.49
CA GLN A 80 -7.94 -17.08 17.42
C GLN A 80 -8.15 -18.25 16.46
N LYS A 81 -8.29 -19.48 16.97
CA LYS A 81 -8.52 -20.69 16.17
C LYS A 81 -9.82 -20.65 15.37
N GLU A 82 -10.90 -20.14 15.96
CA GLU A 82 -12.18 -19.94 15.27
C GLU A 82 -12.00 -19.00 14.07
N ARG A 83 -11.29 -17.87 14.26
CA ARG A 83 -10.99 -16.94 13.16
C ARG A 83 -10.14 -17.58 12.07
N ASP A 84 -9.12 -18.34 12.44
CA ASP A 84 -8.24 -19.00 11.47
C ASP A 84 -9.02 -20.07 10.68
N THR A 85 -9.95 -20.77 11.32
CA THR A 85 -10.86 -21.73 10.67
C THR A 85 -11.79 -21.03 9.69
N VAL A 86 -12.43 -19.94 10.11
CA VAL A 86 -13.31 -19.13 9.24
C VAL A 86 -12.54 -18.57 8.06
N ARG A 87 -11.32 -18.05 8.30
CA ARG A 87 -10.45 -17.55 7.24
C ARG A 87 -10.11 -18.63 6.23
N ARG A 88 -9.74 -19.84 6.69
CA ARG A 88 -9.48 -20.97 5.80
C ARG A 88 -10.71 -21.32 4.95
N GLN A 89 -11.90 -21.34 5.55
CA GLN A 89 -13.15 -21.62 4.84
C GLN A 89 -13.47 -20.55 3.78
N ILE A 90 -13.27 -19.28 4.10
CA ILE A 90 -13.46 -18.16 3.16
C ILE A 90 -12.51 -18.30 1.97
N LEU A 91 -11.22 -18.49 2.21
CA LEU A 91 -10.23 -18.64 1.15
C LEU A 91 -10.49 -19.88 0.28
N GLN A 92 -10.96 -20.99 0.88
CA GLN A 92 -11.33 -22.18 0.12
C GLN A 92 -12.54 -21.91 -0.80
N LYS A 93 -13.54 -21.19 -0.30
CA LYS A 93 -14.71 -20.80 -1.09
C LYS A 93 -14.33 -19.85 -2.23
N GLU A 94 -13.49 -18.86 -1.95
CA GLU A 94 -12.95 -17.93 -2.95
C GLU A 94 -12.13 -18.68 -4.00
N LEU A 95 -11.30 -19.63 -3.59
CA LEU A 95 -10.53 -20.45 -4.52
C LEU A 95 -11.42 -21.23 -5.48
N SER A 96 -12.46 -21.91 -4.97
CA SER A 96 -13.39 -22.65 -5.81
C SER A 96 -14.18 -21.73 -6.77
N ALA A 97 -14.54 -20.53 -6.33
CA ALA A 97 -15.17 -19.54 -7.20
C ALA A 97 -14.21 -19.07 -8.30
N GLU A 98 -12.95 -18.79 -7.96
CA GLU A 98 -11.94 -18.34 -8.92
C GLU A 98 -11.60 -19.42 -9.95
N GLU A 99 -11.49 -20.68 -9.54
CA GLU A 99 -11.29 -21.82 -10.45
C GLU A 99 -12.46 -21.98 -11.43
N LYS A 100 -13.70 -21.75 -10.97
CA LYS A 100 -14.87 -21.73 -11.86
C LYS A 100 -14.84 -20.54 -12.82
N HIS A 101 -14.51 -19.34 -12.35
CA HIS A 101 -14.41 -18.16 -13.22
C HIS A 101 -13.31 -18.31 -14.27
N PHE A 102 -12.21 -18.98 -13.92
CA PHE A 102 -11.16 -19.35 -14.85
C PHE A 102 -11.69 -20.29 -15.96
N SER A 103 -12.38 -21.38 -15.59
CA SER A 103 -12.94 -22.32 -16.57
C SER A 103 -13.99 -21.65 -17.46
N ASP A 104 -14.89 -20.85 -16.89
CA ASP A 104 -15.92 -20.14 -17.64
C ASP A 104 -15.28 -19.17 -18.65
N THR A 105 -14.27 -18.40 -18.22
CA THR A 105 -13.53 -17.48 -19.12
C THR A 105 -12.81 -18.24 -20.23
N GLN A 106 -12.24 -19.41 -19.94
CA GLN A 106 -11.60 -20.26 -20.92
C GLN A 106 -12.60 -20.76 -21.97
N THR A 107 -13.76 -21.28 -21.55
CA THR A 107 -14.80 -21.72 -22.50
C THR A 107 -15.31 -20.59 -23.38
N HIS A 108 -15.46 -19.38 -22.83
CA HIS A 108 -15.83 -18.21 -23.62
C HIS A 108 -14.74 -17.87 -24.64
N LEU A 109 -13.47 -17.93 -24.26
CA LEU A 109 -12.35 -17.66 -25.16
C LEU A 109 -12.32 -18.65 -26.34
N ASP A 110 -12.59 -19.93 -26.07
CA ASP A 110 -12.64 -20.97 -27.10
C ASP A 110 -13.83 -20.75 -28.07
N GLN A 111 -15.01 -20.40 -27.55
CA GLN A 111 -16.20 -20.06 -28.36
C GLN A 111 -15.97 -18.86 -29.29
N PHE A 112 -15.22 -17.83 -28.84
CA PHE A 112 -14.86 -16.69 -29.69
C PHE A 112 -13.80 -17.02 -30.75
N GLY A 113 -13.02 -18.09 -30.57
CA GLY A 113 -12.10 -18.61 -31.58
C GLY A 113 -12.84 -19.26 -32.76
N ASP A 114 -13.96 -19.93 -32.48
CA ASP A 114 -14.76 -20.65 -33.49
C ASP A 114 -15.78 -19.75 -34.20
N ALA A 115 -16.26 -18.69 -33.54
CA ALA A 115 -17.23 -17.74 -34.10
C ALA A 115 -16.53 -16.66 -34.96
N ALA A 116 -16.26 -16.98 -36.23
CA ALA A 116 -15.55 -16.14 -37.20
C ALA A 116 -16.22 -14.79 -37.60
N GLU A 117 -17.35 -14.39 -37.02
CA GLU A 117 -18.11 -13.21 -37.44
C GLU A 117 -18.57 -12.32 -36.27
N ALA A 118 -17.65 -11.54 -35.70
CA ALA A 118 -18.03 -10.38 -34.91
C ALA A 118 -17.15 -9.19 -35.27
N SER A 119 -17.74 -8.01 -35.48
CA SER A 119 -17.12 -6.78 -35.96
C SER A 119 -15.96 -6.20 -35.11
N ASN A 120 -15.56 -6.85 -34.01
CA ASN A 120 -14.38 -6.53 -33.18
C ASN A 120 -13.93 -7.77 -32.36
N PRO A 121 -13.41 -8.83 -33.02
CA PRO A 121 -13.08 -10.08 -32.34
C PRO A 121 -11.76 -9.95 -31.55
N HIS A 122 -10.80 -9.19 -32.08
CA HIS A 122 -9.47 -9.05 -31.51
C HIS A 122 -9.47 -8.40 -30.11
N GLU A 123 -10.22 -7.31 -29.92
CA GLU A 123 -10.25 -6.61 -28.62
C GLU A 123 -10.88 -7.48 -27.53
N LYS A 124 -11.99 -8.16 -27.83
CA LYS A 124 -12.67 -9.06 -26.89
C LYS A 124 -11.78 -10.25 -26.52
N VAL A 125 -11.10 -10.85 -27.49
CA VAL A 125 -10.14 -11.94 -27.26
C VAL A 125 -9.00 -11.49 -26.35
N VAL A 126 -8.45 -10.29 -26.57
CA VAL A 126 -7.41 -9.71 -25.71
C VAL A 126 -7.93 -9.48 -24.30
N GLN A 127 -9.14 -8.94 -24.14
CA GLN A 127 -9.77 -8.75 -22.82
C GLN A 127 -9.98 -10.08 -22.07
N LEU A 128 -10.47 -11.11 -22.76
CA LEU A 128 -10.68 -12.44 -22.17
C LEU A 128 -9.35 -13.08 -21.75
N ARG A 129 -8.30 -12.98 -22.57
CA ARG A 129 -6.96 -13.46 -22.21
C ARG A 129 -6.40 -12.75 -20.98
N ASN A 130 -6.59 -11.43 -20.89
CA ASN A 130 -6.17 -10.65 -19.72
C ASN A 130 -6.92 -11.08 -18.46
N LYS A 131 -8.23 -11.32 -18.55
CA LYS A 131 -9.04 -11.85 -17.42
C LYS A 131 -8.57 -13.24 -17.01
N LEU A 132 -8.30 -14.13 -17.97
CA LEU A 132 -7.82 -15.48 -17.70
C LEU A 132 -6.47 -15.46 -16.95
N PHE A 133 -5.54 -14.58 -17.35
CA PHE A 133 -4.28 -14.37 -16.65
C PHE A 133 -4.48 -13.82 -15.23
N GLN A 134 -5.43 -12.89 -15.05
CA GLN A 134 -5.79 -12.38 -13.73
C GLN A 134 -6.33 -13.50 -12.83
N HIS A 135 -7.26 -14.32 -13.32
CA HIS A 135 -7.81 -15.44 -12.58
C HIS A 135 -6.72 -16.44 -12.17
N GLN A 136 -5.79 -16.76 -13.07
CA GLN A 136 -4.65 -17.62 -12.76
C GLN A 136 -3.78 -17.05 -11.62
N ARG A 137 -3.50 -15.75 -11.66
CA ARG A 137 -2.72 -15.08 -10.59
C ARG A 137 -3.45 -15.11 -9.26
N ASN A 138 -4.76 -14.88 -9.26
CA ASN A 138 -5.57 -14.94 -8.04
C ASN A 138 -5.57 -16.36 -7.45
N ILE A 139 -5.77 -17.40 -8.27
CA ILE A 139 -5.72 -18.81 -7.84
C ILE A 139 -4.39 -19.13 -7.16
N THR A 140 -3.27 -18.71 -7.76
CA THR A 140 -1.93 -18.96 -7.18
C THR A 140 -1.72 -18.20 -5.86
N ALA A 141 -2.22 -16.98 -5.75
CA ALA A 141 -2.16 -16.20 -4.51
C ALA A 141 -3.00 -16.84 -3.39
N LEU A 142 -4.23 -17.25 -3.69
CA LEU A 142 -5.12 -17.93 -2.74
C LEU A 142 -4.53 -19.26 -2.26
N LYS A 143 -3.97 -20.07 -3.17
CA LYS A 143 -3.28 -21.32 -2.80
C LYS A 143 -2.09 -21.08 -1.87
N LYS A 144 -1.32 -20.01 -2.12
CA LYS A 144 -0.20 -19.61 -1.26
C LYS A 144 -0.66 -19.13 0.12
N GLU A 145 -1.76 -18.38 0.19
CA GLU A 145 -2.32 -17.93 1.46
C GLU A 145 -2.85 -19.12 2.28
N LEU A 146 -3.56 -20.05 1.66
CA LEU A 146 -4.02 -21.28 2.29
C LEU A 146 -2.88 -22.15 2.84
N ALA A 147 -1.73 -22.18 2.16
CA ALA A 147 -0.55 -22.89 2.62
C ALA A 147 0.17 -22.21 3.81
N ARG A 148 -0.08 -20.91 4.04
CA ARG A 148 0.52 -20.13 5.13
C ARG A 148 -0.36 -20.11 6.39
N LEU A 149 -1.61 -20.56 6.30
CA LEU A 149 -2.55 -20.71 7.41
C LEU A 149 -2.41 -22.07 8.08
#